data_AF-A0A932NCB3-F1
#
_entry.id   AF-A0A932NCB3-F1
#
_cell.length_a   1.000
_cell.length_b   1.000
_cell.length_c   1.000
_cell.angle_alpha   90.00
_cell.angle_beta   90.00
_cell.angle_gamma   90.00
#
_symmetry.space_group_name_H-M   'P 1'
#
loop_
_entity.id
_entity.type
_entity.pdbx_description
1 polymer ?
#
loop_
_entity_poly.entity_id
_entity_poly.type
_entity_poly.pdbx_seq_one_letter_code
_entity_poly.pdbx_strand_id
1 'polypeptide(L)'
;MSVIHKTISTKMTAVEMKDYINQHLLTRKDVSALLNTNSKLGDGTIVLTDNKLEITFSLSFFGKLARKRIEANFDDIFKQLPPKV
;
A
#
# COMPACT_ATOMS: atom_id res chain seq x y z
N MET A 1 -15.28 -11.98 2.16
CA MET A 1 -13.84 -11.60 2.11
C MET A 1 -13.66 -10.31 2.90
N SER A 2 -12.48 -10.07 3.50
CA SER A 2 -12.20 -8.77 4.14
C SER A 2 -11.27 -8.01 3.21
N VAL A 3 -11.63 -6.79 2.84
CA VAL A 3 -10.83 -5.95 1.96
C VAL A 3 -10.45 -4.68 2.72
N ILE A 4 -9.18 -4.29 2.64
CA ILE A 4 -8.69 -2.99 3.11
C ILE A 4 -8.68 -2.07 1.89
N HIS A 5 -9.38 -0.95 1.98
CA HIS A 5 -9.33 0.13 1.00
C HIS A 5 -8.73 1.36 1.67
N LYS A 6 -7.66 1.90 1.09
CA LYS A 6 -7.08 3.18 1.49
C LYS A 6 -6.90 4.06 0.26
N THR A 7 -7.32 5.31 0.39
CA THR A 7 -7.13 6.34 -0.62
C THR A 7 -6.32 7.46 -0.01
N ILE A 8 -5.23 7.83 -0.67
CA ILE A 8 -4.32 8.90 -0.24
C ILE A 8 -4.26 9.92 -1.35
N SER A 9 -4.56 11.18 -1.03
CA SER A 9 -4.44 12.29 -1.96
C SER A 9 -3.03 12.87 -1.86
N THR A 10 -2.35 13.04 -2.99
CA THR A 10 -0.97 13.52 -3.11
C THR A 10 -0.91 14.64 -4.16
N LYS A 11 0.17 15.43 -4.27
CA LYS A 11 0.39 16.39 -5.39
C LYS A 11 1.29 15.83 -6.50
N MET A 12 1.77 14.59 -6.34
CA MET A 12 2.68 13.95 -7.27
C MET A 12 1.91 13.41 -8.48
N THR A 13 2.58 13.34 -9.62
CA THR A 13 2.07 12.60 -10.78
C THR A 13 2.16 11.10 -10.54
N ALA A 14 1.39 10.29 -11.27
CA ALA A 14 1.44 8.84 -11.14
C ALA A 14 2.87 8.29 -11.37
N VAL A 15 3.65 8.93 -12.23
CA VAL A 15 5.05 8.56 -12.53
C VAL A 15 5.95 8.83 -11.32
N GLU A 16 5.89 10.03 -10.75
CA GLU A 16 6.69 10.38 -9.56
C GLU A 16 6.33 9.50 -8.37
N MET A 17 5.05 9.16 -8.20
CA MET A 17 4.63 8.21 -7.15
C MET A 17 5.19 6.81 -7.40
N LYS A 18 5.20 6.35 -8.65
CA LYS A 18 5.76 5.04 -9.02
C LYS A 18 7.25 4.98 -8.71
N ASP A 19 8.00 6.02 -9.06
CA ASP A 19 9.44 6.10 -8.79
C ASP A 19 9.72 6.18 -7.28
N TYR A 20 8.93 6.96 -6.54
CA TYR A 20 9.03 7.02 -5.08
C TYR A 20 8.74 5.65 -4.44
N ILE A 21 7.67 4.96 -4.87
CA ILE A 21 7.33 3.62 -4.39
C ILE A 21 8.45 2.63 -4.70
N ASN A 22 9.01 2.64 -5.92
CA ASN A 22 10.10 1.76 -6.30
C ASN A 22 11.37 1.98 -5.46
N GLN A 23 11.72 3.24 -5.20
CA GLN A 23 12.97 3.57 -4.51
C GLN A 23 12.86 3.44 -2.98
N HIS A 24 11.72 3.81 -2.38
CA HIS A 24 11.59 3.97 -0.93
C HIS A 24 10.67 2.93 -0.28
N LEU A 25 9.68 2.42 -1.00
CA LEU A 25 8.67 1.53 -0.44
C LEU A 25 8.97 0.06 -0.77
N LEU A 26 9.27 -0.28 -2.03
CA LEU A 26 9.56 -1.65 -2.44
C LEU A 26 10.91 -2.19 -1.94
N THR A 27 11.83 -1.30 -1.52
CA THR A 27 13.08 -1.68 -0.85
C THR A 27 12.85 -2.22 0.57
N ARG A 28 11.70 -1.90 1.19
CA ARG A 28 11.31 -2.50 2.48
C ARG A 28 10.75 -3.90 2.23
N LYS A 29 11.43 -4.92 2.75
CA LYS A 29 11.02 -6.34 2.65
C LYS A 29 9.56 -6.56 3.08
N ASP A 30 9.10 -5.78 4.04
CA ASP A 30 7.74 -5.88 4.59
C ASP A 30 6.68 -5.41 3.58
N VAL A 31 7.00 -4.36 2.81
CA VAL A 31 6.14 -3.82 1.75
C VAL A 31 6.15 -4.75 0.55
N SER A 32 7.33 -5.22 0.13
CA SER A 32 7.42 -6.11 -1.03
C SER A 32 6.70 -7.43 -0.75
N ALA A 33 6.76 -7.94 0.48
CA ALA A 33 6.02 -9.13 0.90
C ALA A 33 4.50 -8.91 0.92
N LEU A 34 4.04 -7.70 1.25
CA LEU A 34 2.62 -7.33 1.19
C LEU A 34 2.14 -7.18 -0.25
N LEU A 35 2.91 -6.51 -1.12
CA LEU A 35 2.54 -6.25 -2.51
C LEU A 35 2.80 -7.40 -3.47
N ASN A 36 3.41 -8.50 -2.99
CA ASN A 36 3.60 -9.68 -3.79
C ASN A 36 2.25 -10.39 -3.98
N THR A 37 1.86 -10.57 -5.24
CA THR A 37 0.64 -11.26 -5.71
C THR A 37 0.77 -12.77 -5.50
N ASN A 38 0.90 -13.19 -4.25
CA ASN A 38 0.74 -14.55 -3.72
C ASN A 38 1.06 -14.64 -2.21
N SER A 39 0.92 -13.54 -1.47
CA SER A 39 1.29 -13.56 -0.06
C SER A 39 0.31 -14.45 0.72
N LYS A 40 0.81 -15.20 1.72
CA LYS A 40 -0.07 -15.96 2.64
C LYS A 40 -1.11 -15.06 3.33
N LEU A 41 -0.92 -13.74 3.30
CA LEU A 41 -1.78 -12.72 3.90
C LEU A 41 -2.87 -12.21 2.95
N GLY A 42 -2.75 -12.44 1.64
CA GLY A 42 -3.71 -11.95 0.65
C GLY A 42 -3.06 -11.33 -0.57
N ASP A 43 -3.88 -10.69 -1.39
CA ASP A 43 -3.48 -10.05 -2.64
C ASP A 43 -3.77 -8.56 -2.60
N GLY A 44 -2.79 -7.77 -3.04
CA GLY A 44 -2.83 -6.31 -3.04
C GLY A 44 -2.71 -5.72 -4.43
N THR A 45 -3.54 -4.73 -4.73
CA THR A 45 -3.44 -3.88 -5.91
C THR A 45 -3.23 -2.45 -5.46
N ILE A 46 -2.20 -1.80 -6.01
CA ILE A 46 -2.01 -0.36 -5.92
C ILE A 46 -2.35 0.26 -7.27
N VAL A 47 -3.28 1.20 -7.27
CA VAL A 47 -3.62 2.03 -8.42
C VAL A 47 -3.03 3.42 -8.17
N LEU A 48 -2.19 3.85 -9.11
CA LEU A 48 -1.58 5.18 -9.11
C LEU A 48 -2.30 6.03 -10.14
N THR A 49 -2.86 7.13 -9.70
CA THR A 49 -3.47 8.15 -10.54
C THR A 49 -2.85 9.50 -10.21
N ASP A 50 -2.89 10.46 -11.12
CA ASP A 50 -2.35 11.78 -10.83
C ASP A 50 -3.04 12.36 -9.60
N ASN A 51 -2.23 12.82 -8.64
CA ASN A 51 -2.67 13.35 -7.36
C ASN A 51 -3.41 12.36 -6.44
N LYS A 52 -3.46 11.07 -6.77
CA LYS A 52 -4.22 10.07 -6.00
C LYS A 52 -3.56 8.69 -6.02
N LEU A 53 -3.46 8.10 -4.84
CA LEU A 53 -3.04 6.73 -4.64
C LEU A 53 -4.20 5.94 -4.05
N GLU A 54 -4.58 4.85 -4.70
CA GLU A 54 -5.57 3.91 -4.18
C GLU A 54 -4.91 2.56 -3.92
N ILE A 55 -5.07 2.05 -2.70
CA ILE A 55 -4.60 0.73 -2.32
C ILE A 55 -5.80 -0.12 -1.96
N THR A 56 -5.92 -1.25 -2.66
CA THR A 56 -6.92 -2.28 -2.37
C THR A 56 -6.20 -3.55 -1.99
N PHE A 57 -6.44 -4.05 -0.77
CA PHE A 57 -5.83 -5.27 -0.26
C PHE A 57 -6.90 -6.28 0.14
N SER A 58 -6.99 -7.37 -0.61
CA SER A 58 -7.90 -8.49 -0.32
C SER A 58 -7.21 -9.47 0.62
N LEU A 59 -7.69 -9.53 1.86
CA LEU A 59 -7.09 -10.38 2.89
C LEU A 59 -7.53 -11.85 2.74
N SER A 60 -6.55 -12.75 2.83
CA SER A 60 -6.78 -14.18 3.02
C SER A 60 -7.31 -14.46 4.44
N PHE A 61 -7.60 -15.73 4.75
CA PHE A 61 -8.01 -16.12 6.11
C PHE A 61 -6.99 -15.72 7.19
N PHE A 62 -5.69 -15.92 6.92
CA PHE A 62 -4.62 -15.48 7.82
C PHE A 62 -4.43 -13.97 7.81
N GLY A 63 -4.64 -13.32 6.66
CA GLY A 63 -4.64 -11.86 6.55
C GLY A 63 -5.67 -11.19 7.46
N LYS A 64 -6.86 -11.79 7.62
CA LYS A 64 -7.90 -11.28 8.53
C LYS A 64 -7.42 -11.20 9.99
N LEU A 65 -6.66 -12.19 10.44
CA LEU A 65 -6.10 -12.22 11.80
C LEU A 65 -4.99 -11.17 11.97
N ALA A 66 -4.19 -10.97 10.92
CA ALA A 66 -3.12 -9.98 10.90
C ALA A 66 -3.57 -8.56 10.50
N ARG A 67 -4.88 -8.33 10.30
CA ARG A 67 -5.43 -7.09 9.73
C ARG A 67 -4.90 -5.82 10.40
N LYS A 68 -4.92 -5.76 11.74
CA LYS A 68 -4.45 -4.59 12.49
C LYS A 68 -2.97 -4.28 12.22
N ARG A 69 -2.14 -5.31 12.08
CA ARG A 69 -0.71 -5.17 11.78
C ARG A 69 -0.48 -4.72 10.34
N ILE A 70 -1.28 -5.24 9.40
CA ILE A 70 -1.25 -4.85 7.99
C ILE A 70 -1.70 -3.38 7.84
N GLU A 71 -2.79 -2.98 8.50
CA GLU A 71 -3.26 -1.60 8.52
C GLU A 71 -2.22 -0.64 9.13
N ALA A 72 -1.60 -1.01 10.26
CA ALA A 72 -0.55 -0.21 10.90
C ALA A 72 0.68 -0.06 9.99
N ASN A 73 1.13 -1.14 9.36
CA ASN A 73 2.22 -1.07 8.39
C ASN A 73 1.86 -0.14 7.23
N PHE A 74 0.65 -0.26 6.65
CA PHE A 74 0.21 0.64 5.60
C PHE A 74 0.20 2.10 6.05
N ASP A 75 -0.26 2.39 7.26
CA ASP A 75 -0.22 3.74 7.81
C ASP A 75 1.21 4.28 7.98
N ASP A 76 2.14 3.44 8.43
CA ASP A 76 3.55 3.86 8.58
C ASP A 76 4.27 4.05 7.23
N ILE A 77 3.94 3.22 6.24
CA ILE A 77 4.45 3.29 4.87
C ILE A 77 3.93 4.56 4.18
N PHE A 78 2.64 4.82 4.29
CA PHE A 78 1.99 5.89 3.55
C PHE A 78 1.93 7.24 4.28
N LYS A 79 2.18 7.29 5.60
CA LYS A 79 2.51 8.54 6.30
C LYS A 79 3.76 9.23 5.75
N GLN A 80 4.65 8.47 5.11
CA GLN A 80 5.88 9.01 4.51
C GLN A 80 5.63 9.66 3.15
N LEU A 81 4.46 9.44 2.52
CA LEU A 81 4.08 10.22 1.35
C LEU A 81 3.81 11.65 1.81
N PRO A 82 4.47 12.66 1.21
CA PRO A 82 4.38 14.04 1.69
C PRO A 82 2.91 14.49 1.73
N PRO A 83 2.37 14.85 2.91
CA PRO A 83 1.02 15.37 3.00
C PRO A 83 0.94 16.73 2.32
N LYS A 84 -0.25 17.04 1.80
CA LYS A 84 -0.60 18.36 1.26
C LYS A 84 -0.28 19.42 2.33
N VAL A 85 0.71 20.27 2.09
CA VAL A 85 0.78 21.62 2.68
C VAL A 85 -0.18 22.51 1.91
#